data_AF-A0A257L8T6-F1
#
_entry.id   AF-A0A257L8T6-F1
#
_cell.length_a   1.000
_cell.length_b   1.000
_cell.length_c   1.000
_cell.angle_alpha   90.00
_cell.angle_beta   90.00
_cell.angle_gamma   90.00
#
_symmetry.space_group_name_H-M   'P 1'
#
loop_
_entity.id
_entity.type
_entity.pdbx_description
1 polymer ?
#
loop_
_entity_poly.entity_id
_entity_poly.type
_entity_poly.pdbx_seq_one_letter_code
_entity_poly.pdbx_strand_id
1 'polypeptide(L)'
;MAKPGLYLEDLYVQPAHRGAGIGQALLRHLGAIAVQRDYGRFEWSVLDWNANAIALYEKMGATVMPDWRICRVAGPALQALGSGGL
;
A
#
# COMPACT_ATOMS: atom_id res chain seq x y z
N MET A 1 -15.22 -15.85 -8.67
CA MET A 1 -15.84 -14.51 -8.56
C MET A 1 -14.86 -13.59 -7.86
N ALA A 2 -14.68 -12.36 -8.33
CA ALA A 2 -13.72 -11.41 -7.76
C ALA A 2 -14.16 -11.01 -6.34
N LYS A 3 -13.29 -11.25 -5.35
CA LYS A 3 -13.51 -10.79 -3.97
C LYS A 3 -13.03 -9.33 -3.81
N PRO A 4 -13.62 -8.52 -2.92
CA PRO A 4 -13.10 -7.19 -2.59
C PRO A 4 -11.65 -7.26 -2.08
N GLY A 5 -10.94 -6.13 -2.12
CA GLY A 5 -9.59 -5.99 -1.56
C GLY A 5 -9.52 -4.88 -0.51
N LEU A 6 -8.52 -4.95 0.36
CA LEU A 6 -8.13 -3.88 1.27
C LEU A 6 -6.92 -3.14 0.68
N TYR A 7 -6.97 -1.81 0.65
CA TYR A 7 -5.82 -0.98 0.30
C TYR A 7 -5.44 -0.11 1.49
N LEU A 8 -4.15 -0.10 1.83
CA LEU A 8 -3.57 0.77 2.85
C LEU A 8 -2.84 1.92 2.15
N GLU A 9 -3.34 3.13 2.37
CA GLU A 9 -2.75 4.36 1.80
C GLU A 9 -1.42 4.70 2.50
N ASP A 10 -1.47 4.94 3.81
CA ASP A 10 -0.33 5.41 4.59
C ASP A 10 -0.13 4.60 5.87
N LEU A 11 1.13 4.26 6.15
CA LEU A 11 1.55 3.68 7.42
C LEU A 11 2.78 4.42 7.92
N TYR A 12 2.65 5.03 9.09
CA TYR A 12 3.73 5.76 9.72
C TYR A 12 3.88 5.37 11.18
N VAL A 13 5.13 5.07 11.56
CA VAL A 13 5.52 4.90 12.96
C VAL A 13 6.48 6.04 13.31
N GLN A 14 6.15 6.77 14.38
CA GLN A 14 6.96 7.87 14.88
C GLN A 14 8.39 7.39 15.17
N PRO A 15 9.44 8.20 14.91
CA PRO A 15 10.83 7.78 15.02
C PRO A 15 11.19 7.15 16.37
N ALA A 16 10.69 7.75 17.47
CA ALA A 16 10.92 7.27 18.83
C ALA A 16 10.36 5.87 19.13
N HIS A 17 9.48 5.35 18.27
CA HIS A 17 8.81 4.05 18.44
C HIS A 17 9.19 3.03 17.35
N ARG A 18 10.16 3.34 16.48
CA ARG A 18 10.63 2.42 15.44
C ARG A 18 11.48 1.29 16.05
N GLY A 19 11.56 0.17 15.35
CA GLY A 19 12.28 -1.02 15.82
C GLY A 19 11.52 -1.88 16.85
N ALA A 20 10.42 -1.38 17.42
CA ALA A 20 9.60 -2.10 18.39
C ALA A 20 8.51 -3.02 17.78
N GLY A 21 8.56 -3.28 16.47
CA GLY A 21 7.59 -4.16 15.79
C GLY A 21 6.20 -3.56 15.54
N ILE A 22 5.97 -2.28 15.86
CA ILE A 22 4.64 -1.63 15.75
C ILE A 22 4.08 -1.65 14.33
N GLY A 23 4.89 -1.31 13.32
CA GLY A 23 4.44 -1.32 11.93
C GLY A 23 3.98 -2.71 11.47
N GLN A 24 4.70 -3.76 11.89
CA GLN A 24 4.31 -5.15 11.62
C GLN A 24 3.02 -5.53 12.34
N ALA A 25 2.83 -5.10 13.58
CA ALA A 25 1.59 -5.34 14.33
C ALA A 25 0.38 -4.69 13.66
N LEU A 26 0.53 -3.45 13.18
CA LEU A 26 -0.51 -2.73 12.43
C LEU A 26 -0.88 -3.46 11.12
N LEU A 27 0.12 -3.87 10.33
CA LEU A 27 -0.11 -4.64 9.10
C LEU A 27 -0.78 -5.99 9.35
N ARG A 28 -0.37 -6.71 10.41
CA ARG A 28 -1.02 -7.98 10.81
C ARG A 28 -2.47 -7.78 11.19
N HIS A 29 -2.78 -6.70 11.93
CA HIS A 29 -4.14 -6.38 12.30
C HIS A 29 -5.02 -6.10 11.07
N LEU A 30 -4.52 -5.31 10.10
CA LEU A 30 -5.22 -5.08 8.84
C LEU A 30 -5.41 -6.36 8.02
N GLY A 31 -4.41 -7.23 7.96
CA GLY A 31 -4.51 -8.55 7.35
C GLY A 31 -5.61 -9.41 7.99
N ALA A 32 -5.70 -9.40 9.32
CA ALA A 32 -6.76 -10.11 10.04
C ALA A 32 -8.17 -9.57 9.71
N ILE A 33 -8.32 -8.25 9.55
CA ILE A 33 -9.58 -7.64 9.08
C ILE A 33 -9.92 -8.13 7.67
N ALA A 34 -8.94 -8.18 6.76
CA ALA A 34 -9.17 -8.65 5.39
C ALA A 34 -9.66 -10.11 5.37
N VAL A 35 -9.05 -10.98 6.18
CA VAL A 35 -9.49 -12.38 6.34
C VAL A 35 -10.90 -12.45 6.92
N GLN A 36 -11.18 -11.71 7.99
CA GLN A 36 -12.50 -11.71 8.65
C GLN A 36 -13.63 -11.30 7.70
N ARG A 37 -13.34 -10.41 6.74
CA ARG A 37 -14.31 -9.87 5.78
C ARG A 37 -14.37 -10.66 4.46
N ASP A 38 -13.67 -11.79 4.37
CA ASP A 38 -13.54 -12.59 3.14
C ASP A 38 -13.01 -11.79 1.94
N TYR A 39 -12.03 -10.92 2.17
CA TYR A 39 -11.38 -10.17 1.09
C TYR A 39 -10.32 -11.02 0.40
N GLY A 40 -10.18 -10.84 -0.91
CA GLY A 40 -9.24 -11.62 -1.73
C GLY A 40 -7.82 -11.08 -1.71
N ARG A 41 -7.61 -9.86 -1.20
CA ARG A 41 -6.32 -9.16 -1.32
C ARG A 41 -6.14 -8.07 -0.27
N PHE A 42 -4.89 -7.83 0.12
CA PHE A 42 -4.44 -6.68 0.89
C PHE A 42 -3.23 -6.06 0.20
N GLU A 43 -3.29 -4.78 -0.17
CA GLU A 43 -2.27 -4.07 -0.95
C GLU A 43 -1.86 -2.75 -0.31
N TRP A 44 -0.61 -2.37 -0.58
CA TRP A 44 -0.05 -1.05 -0.29
C TRP A 44 1.14 -0.80 -1.23
N SER A 45 1.50 0.47 -1.38
CA SER A 45 2.67 0.87 -2.17
C SER A 45 3.92 1.01 -1.30
N VAL A 46 5.09 0.70 -1.88
CA VAL A 46 6.39 0.95 -1.26
C VAL A 46 7.31 1.58 -2.32
N LEU A 47 8.17 2.51 -1.88
CA LEU A 47 9.17 3.10 -2.76
C LEU A 47 10.29 2.08 -3.03
N ASP A 48 10.72 1.98 -4.28
CA ASP A 48 11.69 1.00 -4.79
C ASP A 48 13.04 1.00 -4.06
N TRP A 49 13.47 2.17 -3.60
CA TRP A 49 14.70 2.35 -2.84
C TRP A 49 14.61 1.87 -1.38
N ASN A 50 13.41 1.58 -0.85
CA ASN A 50 13.24 1.20 0.56
C ASN A 50 13.44 -0.31 0.77
N ALA A 51 14.67 -0.78 0.52
CA ALA A 51 15.04 -2.20 0.60
C ALA A 51 14.69 -2.85 1.95
N ASN A 52 14.80 -2.11 3.06
CA ASN A 52 14.45 -2.62 4.39
C ASN A 52 12.94 -2.89 4.53
N ALA A 53 12.10 -1.99 4.02
CA ALA A 53 10.65 -2.19 4.04
C ALA A 53 10.22 -3.31 3.09
N ILE A 54 10.82 -3.36 1.89
CA ILE A 54 10.57 -4.42 0.90
C ILE A 54 10.88 -5.79 1.51
N ALA A 55 12.08 -5.99 2.06
CA ALA A 55 12.47 -7.26 2.68
C ALA A 55 11.58 -7.65 3.87
N LEU A 56 11.09 -6.66 4.63
CA LEU A 56 10.11 -6.91 5.70
C LEU A 56 8.77 -7.39 5.13
N TYR A 57 8.25 -6.73 4.09
CA TYR A 57 6.96 -7.08 3.48
C TYR A 57 6.99 -8.44 2.79
N GLU A 58 8.09 -8.77 2.10
CA GLU A 58 8.28 -10.10 1.50
C GLU A 58 8.34 -11.21 2.57
N LYS A 59 9.04 -10.97 3.68
CA LYS A 59 9.03 -11.89 4.84
C LYS A 59 7.64 -12.06 5.46
N MET A 60 6.74 -11.12 5.24
CA MET A 60 5.33 -11.19 5.67
C MET A 60 4.42 -11.88 4.65
N GLY A 61 4.95 -12.28 3.49
CA GLY A 61 4.20 -12.94 2.42
C GLY A 61 3.65 -12.00 1.35
N ALA A 62 4.08 -10.74 1.32
CA ALA A 62 3.73 -9.83 0.22
C ALA A 62 4.56 -10.14 -1.03
N THR A 63 3.93 -10.09 -2.20
CA THR A 63 4.63 -10.09 -3.49
C THR A 63 4.77 -8.64 -3.95
N VAL A 64 6.01 -8.19 -4.21
CA VAL A 64 6.25 -6.87 -4.81
C VAL A 64 6.00 -6.94 -6.32
N MET A 65 5.25 -5.99 -6.86
CA MET A 65 4.88 -5.91 -8.28
C MET A 65 5.73 -4.80 -8.96
N PRO A 66 6.95 -5.08 -9.45
CA PRO A 66 7.90 -4.06 -9.91
C PRO A 66 7.48 -3.35 -11.20
N ASP A 67 6.68 -4.01 -12.03
CA ASP A 67 6.24 -3.47 -13.33
C ASP A 67 5.06 -2.50 -13.19
N TRP A 68 4.41 -2.46 -12.02
CA TRP A 68 3.28 -1.58 -11.77
C TRP A 68 3.76 -0.16 -11.47
N ARG A 69 3.16 0.83 -12.13
CA ARG A 69 3.52 2.25 -11.98
C ARG A 69 2.32 3.04 -11.48
N ILE A 70 2.58 3.99 -10.58
CA ILE A 70 1.56 4.95 -10.13
C ILE A 70 1.37 6.00 -11.23
N CYS A 71 0.17 6.07 -11.79
CA CYS A 71 -0.23 7.14 -12.69
C CYS A 71 -0.78 8.32 -11.87
N ARG A 72 -0.30 9.53 -12.14
CA ARG A 72 -0.76 10.74 -11.46
C ARG A 72 -0.98 11.87 -12.45
N VAL A 73 -2.15 12.49 -12.38
CA VAL A 73 -2.46 13.76 -13.03
C VAL A 73 -2.65 14.80 -11.93
N ALA A 74 -1.95 15.92 -12.02
CA ALA A 74 -1.98 16.96 -11.00
C ALA A 74 -1.93 18.37 -11.62
N GLY A 75 -2.36 19.37 -10.85
CA GLY A 75 -2.28 20.77 -11.24
C GLY A 75 -3.12 21.09 -12.49
N PRO A 76 -2.63 21.98 -13.38
CA PRO A 76 -3.36 22.38 -14.58
C PRO A 76 -3.76 21.23 -15.50
N ALA A 77 -2.94 20.17 -15.60
CA ALA A 77 -3.26 19.00 -16.42
C ALA A 77 -4.50 18.25 -15.91
N LEU A 78 -4.72 18.23 -14.58
CA LEU A 78 -5.92 17.62 -13.99
C LEU A 78 -7.17 18.44 -14.32
N GLN A 79 -7.05 19.77 -14.30
CA GLN A 79 -8.15 20.66 -14.69
C GLN A 79 -8.54 20.45 -16.15
N ALA A 80 -7.54 20.38 -17.05
CA ALA A 80 -7.76 20.12 -18.48
C ALA A 80 -8.40 18.75 -18.75
N LEU A 81 -7.94 17.69 -18.06
CA LEU A 81 -8.54 16.36 -18.15
C LEU A 81 -10.01 16.38 -17.70
N GLY A 82 -10.31 17.05 -16.58
CA GLY A 82 -11.66 17.12 -16.01
C GLY A 82 -12.65 17.96 -16.83
N SER A 83 -12.16 18.89 -17.65
CA SER A 83 -13.00 19.73 -18.52
C SER A 83 -13.16 19.17 -19.94
N GLY A 84 -12.59 18.00 -20.25
CA GLY A 84 -12.64 17.42 -21.59
C GLY A 84 -11.74 18.12 -22.62
N GLY A 85 -10.73 18.88 -22.16
CA GLY A 85 -9.81 19.66 -22.99
C GLY A 85 -8.56 18.89 -23.44
N LEU A 86 -8.70 17.58 -23.68
CA LEU A 86 -7.65 16.74 -24.28
C LEU A 86 -8.03 16.36 -25.71
#